data_AF-A0A8T6Q0I9-F1
#
_entry.id   AF-A0A8T6Q0I9-F1
#
_cell.length_a   1.000
_cell.length_b   1.000
_cell.length_c   1.000
_cell.angle_alpha   90.00
_cell.angle_beta   90.00
_cell.angle_gamma   90.00
#
_symmetry.space_group_name_H-M   'P 1'
#
loop_
_entity.id
_entity.type
_entity.pdbx_description
1 polymer ?
#
loop_
_entity_poly.entity_id
_entity_poly.type
_entity_poly.pdbx_seq_one_letter_code
_entity_poly.pdbx_strand_id
1 'polypeptide(L)'
;SEFDLSAFLRAGKNRLAVMVLRWSDGSYLEDQDMWRMSGIFRDVSLLHKPSTQISDFHVATHFNDDFSRAVLEAEVQMYGELRDELRVTVSLWQGETQVASGTAPFGGEIIDERGGYADRVTLRLNVENPALWSAEIPNLYRAVVELHTA
;
A
#
# COMPACT_ATOMS: atom_id res chain seq x y z
N SER A 1 12.72 6.34 6.04
CA SER A 1 12.24 7.12 7.20
C SER A 1 11.21 8.09 6.73
N GLU A 2 10.07 8.16 7.42
CA GLU A 2 8.97 9.07 7.12
C GLU A 2 8.61 9.83 8.40
N PHE A 3 8.22 11.10 8.27
CA PHE A 3 7.92 11.99 9.41
C PHE A 3 6.71 12.86 9.08
N ASP A 4 5.77 12.97 10.02
CA ASP A 4 4.62 13.89 9.89
C ASP A 4 5.07 15.34 10.18
N LEU A 5 4.97 16.19 9.15
CA LEU A 5 5.32 17.61 9.23
C LEU A 5 4.09 18.51 9.40
N SER A 6 2.88 17.96 9.48
CA SER A 6 1.60 18.72 9.45
C SER A 6 1.55 19.84 10.48
N ALA A 7 2.06 19.61 11.68
CA ALA A 7 2.07 20.59 12.77
C ALA A 7 3.23 21.61 12.69
N PHE A 8 4.20 21.43 11.81
CA PHE A 8 5.42 22.25 11.72
C PHE A 8 5.43 23.19 10.51
N LEU A 9 4.63 22.89 9.49
CA LEU A 9 4.57 23.66 8.26
C LEU A 9 3.75 24.95 8.45
N ARG A 10 4.14 25.98 7.70
CA ARG A 10 3.35 27.19 7.51
C ARG A 10 3.19 27.50 6.02
N ALA A 11 2.16 28.25 5.65
CA ALA A 11 2.04 28.76 4.29
C ALA A 11 3.26 29.64 3.93
N GLY A 12 3.79 29.46 2.72
CA GLY A 12 4.96 30.19 2.24
C GLY A 12 6.29 29.52 2.58
N LYS A 13 7.25 30.30 3.10
CA LYS A 13 8.65 29.85 3.25
C LYS A 13 8.86 28.97 4.49
N ASN A 14 9.37 27.77 4.24
CA ASN A 14 9.80 26.79 5.24
C ASN A 14 11.28 26.43 5.02
N ARG A 15 11.96 25.89 6.03
CA ARG A 15 13.36 25.47 5.95
C ARG A 15 13.52 24.11 6.61
N LEU A 16 14.08 23.15 5.87
CA LEU A 16 14.52 21.86 6.42
C LEU A 16 15.98 21.98 6.87
N ALA A 17 16.31 21.38 8.01
CA ALA A 17 17.67 21.24 8.51
C ALA A 17 17.87 19.80 8.96
N VAL A 18 18.81 19.09 8.33
CA VAL A 18 19.05 17.66 8.58
C VAL A 18 20.53 17.46 8.89
N MET A 19 20.82 16.90 10.06
CA MET A 19 22.18 16.52 10.45
C MET A 19 22.38 15.03 10.14
N VAL A 20 23.28 14.73 9.20
CA VAL A 20 23.58 13.35 8.79
C VAL A 20 24.91 12.94 9.41
N LEU A 21 24.88 11.88 10.22
CA LEU A 21 26.07 11.27 10.79
C LEU A 21 26.60 10.23 9.81
N ARG A 22 27.92 10.20 9.60
CA ARG A 22 28.56 9.17 8.78
C ARG A 22 28.60 7.81 9.49
N TRP A 23 28.73 7.82 10.82
CA TRP A 23 28.86 6.63 11.65
C TRP A 23 27.85 6.66 12.78
N SER A 24 27.19 5.53 13.01
CA SER A 24 26.26 5.28 14.12
C SER A 24 26.39 3.82 14.57
N ASP A 25 25.66 3.42 15.61
CA ASP A 25 25.51 2.00 15.97
C ASP A 25 24.97 1.16 14.80
N GLY A 26 24.10 1.73 13.96
CA GLY A 26 23.61 1.09 12.74
C GLY A 26 24.71 0.74 11.73
N SER A 27 25.85 1.42 11.75
CA SER A 27 26.98 1.10 10.87
C SER A 27 27.55 -0.32 11.10
N TYR A 28 27.37 -0.91 12.29
CA TYR A 28 27.75 -2.30 12.55
C TYR A 28 26.86 -3.31 11.80
N LEU A 29 25.67 -2.91 11.37
CA LEU A 29 24.74 -3.72 10.57
C LEU A 29 24.93 -3.50 9.06
N GLU A 30 25.75 -2.52 8.66
CA GLU A 30 25.95 -2.07 7.28
C GLU A 30 27.41 -2.33 6.82
N ASP A 31 27.92 -3.52 7.11
CA ASP A 31 29.29 -3.95 6.76
C ASP A 31 29.39 -4.68 5.41
N GLN A 32 28.60 -4.27 4.41
CA GLN A 32 28.69 -4.85 3.07
C GLN A 32 30.04 -4.54 2.40
N ASP A 33 30.50 -5.44 1.52
CA ASP A 33 31.70 -5.23 0.71
C ASP A 33 31.43 -4.23 -0.43
N MET A 34 31.40 -2.95 -0.04
CA MET A 34 31.15 -1.81 -0.92
C MET A 34 31.79 -0.52 -0.36
N TRP A 35 31.81 0.53 -1.17
CA TRP A 35 32.32 1.85 -0.79
C TRP A 35 31.55 2.45 0.39
N ARG A 36 32.28 2.91 1.42
CA ARG A 36 31.70 3.53 2.62
C ARG A 36 31.50 5.03 2.44
N MET A 37 30.34 5.40 1.92
CA MET A 37 29.88 6.78 1.70
C MET A 37 28.79 7.18 2.70
N SER A 38 28.37 8.44 2.69
CA SER A 38 27.29 8.95 3.54
C SER A 38 26.63 10.19 2.94
N GLY A 39 25.40 10.47 3.33
CA GLY A 39 24.63 11.64 2.89
C GLY A 39 23.17 11.26 2.64
N ILE A 40 22.38 12.21 2.14
CA ILE A 40 21.04 11.92 1.61
C ILE A 40 21.23 11.49 0.16
N PHE A 41 21.30 10.17 -0.06
CA PHE A 41 21.66 9.57 -1.35
C PHE A 41 20.48 8.93 -2.11
N ARG A 42 19.27 9.04 -1.56
CA ARG A 42 17.99 8.71 -2.22
C ARG A 42 17.06 9.93 -2.16
N ASP A 43 15.97 9.85 -2.92
CA ASP A 43 15.02 10.94 -3.09
C ASP A 43 14.43 11.45 -1.77
N VAL A 44 14.12 12.74 -1.77
CA VAL A 44 13.35 13.41 -0.72
C VAL A 44 12.07 13.93 -1.35
N SER A 45 10.92 13.50 -0.83
CA SER A 45 9.60 13.89 -1.31
C SER A 45 8.73 14.44 -0.17
N LEU A 46 7.70 15.20 -0.54
CA LEU A 46 6.60 15.55 0.36
C LEU A 46 5.34 14.86 -0.18
N LEU A 47 4.71 14.07 0.68
CA LEU A 47 3.46 13.39 0.38
C LEU A 47 2.35 14.00 1.24
N HIS A 48 1.34 14.59 0.58
CA HIS A 48 0.14 15.07 1.25
C HIS A 48 -0.94 14.00 1.15
N LYS A 49 -1.47 13.55 2.30
CA LYS A 49 -2.56 12.58 2.38
C LYS A 49 -3.74 13.21 3.14
N PRO A 50 -4.99 12.87 2.82
CA PRO A 50 -6.14 13.33 3.60
C PRO A 50 -6.08 12.80 5.04
N SER A 51 -6.79 13.43 5.98
CA SER A 51 -6.87 12.94 7.37
C SER A 51 -7.46 11.53 7.47
N THR A 52 -8.44 11.22 6.62
CA THR A 52 -8.96 9.87 6.38
C THR A 52 -8.33 9.31 5.11
N GLN A 53 -7.50 8.29 5.25
CA GLN A 53 -6.62 7.81 4.17
C GLN A 53 -6.43 6.29 4.21
N ILE A 54 -6.07 5.71 3.06
CA ILE A 54 -5.49 4.37 2.99
C ILE A 54 -4.13 4.43 3.67
N SER A 55 -3.94 3.68 4.74
CA SER A 55 -2.70 3.60 5.50
C SER A 55 -1.78 2.50 5.01
N ASP A 56 -2.37 1.38 4.60
CA ASP A 56 -1.66 0.23 4.08
C ASP A 56 -2.57 -0.61 3.16
N PHE A 57 -1.96 -1.42 2.29
CA PHE A 57 -2.66 -2.41 1.49
C PHE A 57 -1.75 -3.58 1.13
N HIS A 58 -2.31 -4.79 1.14
CA HIS A 58 -1.64 -6.02 0.73
C HIS A 58 -2.39 -6.64 -0.43
N VAL A 59 -1.66 -7.14 -1.42
CA VAL A 59 -2.23 -7.88 -2.56
C VAL A 59 -1.62 -9.27 -2.59
N ALA A 60 -2.49 -10.28 -2.53
CA ALA A 60 -2.13 -11.69 -2.68
C ALA A 60 -2.87 -12.28 -3.89
N THR A 61 -2.26 -13.25 -4.56
CA THR A 61 -2.87 -13.99 -5.66
C THR A 61 -2.80 -15.48 -5.37
N HIS A 62 -3.97 -16.11 -5.32
CA HIS A 62 -4.11 -17.55 -5.10
C HIS A 62 -4.61 -18.20 -6.37
N PHE A 63 -4.01 -19.33 -6.76
CA PHE A 63 -4.33 -20.04 -7.99
C PHE A 63 -4.94 -21.40 -7.68
N ASN A 64 -5.70 -21.92 -8.64
CA ASN A 64 -6.01 -23.34 -8.68
C ASN A 64 -4.85 -24.16 -9.27
N ASP A 65 -4.99 -25.48 -9.23
CA ASP A 65 -3.92 -26.44 -9.55
C ASP A 65 -3.30 -26.29 -10.95
N ASP A 66 -4.09 -25.83 -11.94
CA ASP A 66 -3.67 -25.66 -13.33
C ASP A 66 -3.45 -24.20 -13.74
N PHE A 67 -3.52 -23.26 -12.78
CA PHE A 67 -3.40 -21.82 -12.98
C PHE A 67 -4.44 -21.19 -13.92
N SER A 68 -5.50 -21.91 -14.27
CA SER A 68 -6.58 -21.37 -15.12
C SER A 68 -7.47 -20.37 -14.38
N ARG A 69 -7.41 -20.32 -13.04
CA ARG A 69 -8.23 -19.43 -12.20
C ARG A 69 -7.37 -18.85 -11.09
N ALA A 70 -7.56 -17.56 -10.82
CA ALA A 70 -6.95 -16.89 -9.69
C ALA A 70 -7.99 -16.13 -8.86
N VAL A 71 -7.71 -16.01 -7.57
CA VAL A 71 -8.36 -15.05 -6.67
C VAL A 71 -7.33 -14.01 -6.29
N LEU A 72 -7.54 -12.76 -6.69
CA LEU A 72 -6.82 -11.62 -6.14
C LEU A 72 -7.48 -11.23 -4.83
N GLU A 73 -6.74 -11.35 -3.73
CA GLU A 73 -7.15 -10.91 -2.41
C GLU A 73 -6.43 -9.60 -2.08
N ALA A 74 -7.20 -8.56 -1.77
CA ALA A 74 -6.70 -7.25 -1.40
C ALA A 74 -7.18 -6.89 0.01
N GLU A 75 -6.27 -6.89 0.99
CA GLU A 75 -6.51 -6.34 2.32
C GLU A 75 -6.15 -4.85 2.31
N VAL A 76 -7.08 -4.00 2.73
CA VAL A 76 -6.90 -2.55 2.77
C VAL A 76 -7.14 -2.05 4.20
N GLN A 77 -6.22 -1.22 4.69
CA GLN A 77 -6.27 -0.65 6.05
C GLN A 77 -6.37 0.87 5.96
N MET A 78 -7.17 1.49 6.81
CA MET A 78 -7.28 2.95 6.86
C MET A 78 -6.74 3.57 8.14
N TYR A 79 -6.34 4.83 8.03
CA TYR A 79 -6.07 5.71 9.17
C TYR A 79 -7.00 6.92 9.10
N GLY A 80 -7.51 7.36 10.25
CA GLY A 80 -8.42 8.50 10.37
C GLY A 80 -9.74 8.13 11.03
N GLU A 81 -10.76 8.97 10.85
CA GLU A 81 -12.09 8.75 11.43
C GLU A 81 -12.88 7.75 10.58
N LEU A 82 -13.32 6.66 11.22
CA LEU A 82 -14.19 5.68 10.60
C LEU A 82 -15.62 6.22 10.49
N ARG A 83 -16.23 6.11 9.30
CA ARG A 83 -17.62 6.51 9.05
C ARG A 83 -18.32 5.46 8.21
N ASP A 84 -19.61 5.25 8.48
CA ASP A 84 -20.43 4.21 7.81
C ASP A 84 -20.61 4.44 6.30
N GLU A 85 -20.34 5.65 5.81
CA GLU A 85 -20.37 6.02 4.39
C GLU A 85 -19.10 5.63 3.64
N LEU A 86 -17.99 5.32 4.34
CA LEU A 86 -16.72 4.98 3.70
C LEU A 86 -16.78 3.62 3.01
N ARG A 87 -16.24 3.58 1.80
CA ARG A 87 -16.15 2.40 0.95
C ARG A 87 -14.74 2.28 0.40
N VAL A 88 -14.32 1.03 0.21
CA VAL A 88 -13.13 0.69 -0.56
C VAL A 88 -13.58 0.00 -1.83
N THR A 89 -13.11 0.50 -2.97
CA THR A 89 -13.20 -0.20 -4.26
C THR A 89 -11.82 -0.66 -4.67
N VAL A 90 -11.70 -1.93 -5.04
CA VAL A 90 -10.49 -2.47 -5.67
C VAL A 90 -10.86 -2.87 -7.08
N SER A 91 -10.25 -2.22 -8.06
CA SER A 91 -10.41 -2.54 -9.47
C SER A 91 -9.10 -3.07 -10.06
N LEU A 92 -9.20 -4.10 -10.88
CA LEU A 92 -8.07 -4.73 -11.55
C LEU A 92 -8.17 -4.47 -13.05
N TRP A 93 -7.07 -4.00 -13.64
CA TRP A 93 -6.99 -3.59 -15.04
C TRP A 93 -5.88 -4.34 -15.78
N GLN A 94 -6.14 -4.69 -17.03
CA GLN A 94 -5.15 -5.18 -17.97
C GLN A 94 -5.05 -4.19 -19.14
N GLY A 95 -4.04 -3.33 -19.10
CA GLY A 95 -4.01 -2.14 -19.95
C GLY A 95 -5.21 -1.25 -19.64
N GLU A 96 -6.00 -0.92 -20.67
CA GLU A 96 -7.21 -0.08 -20.56
C GLU A 96 -8.48 -0.87 -20.24
N THR A 97 -8.40 -2.20 -20.10
CA THR A 97 -9.56 -3.07 -19.87
C THR A 97 -9.69 -3.42 -18.40
N GLN A 98 -10.80 -3.05 -17.76
CA GLN A 98 -11.11 -3.50 -16.41
C GLN A 98 -11.52 -4.98 -16.42
N VAL A 99 -10.78 -5.83 -15.70
CA VAL A 99 -10.99 -7.28 -15.67
C VAL A 99 -11.83 -7.75 -14.49
N ALA A 100 -11.73 -7.06 -13.35
CA ALA A 100 -12.51 -7.35 -12.16
C ALA A 100 -12.62 -6.10 -11.28
N SER A 101 -13.67 -6.02 -10.47
CA SER A 101 -13.80 -5.00 -9.44
C SER A 101 -14.70 -5.49 -8.31
N GLY A 102 -14.47 -4.98 -7.12
CA GLY A 102 -15.27 -5.22 -5.94
C GLY A 102 -15.28 -3.99 -5.06
N THR A 103 -16.39 -3.78 -4.35
CA THR A 103 -16.59 -2.67 -3.43
C THR A 103 -17.15 -3.18 -2.12
N ALA A 104 -16.62 -2.71 -1.01
CA ALA A 104 -17.09 -3.08 0.33
C ALA A 104 -16.91 -1.93 1.33
N PRO A 105 -17.75 -1.85 2.39
CA PRO A 105 -17.46 -1.01 3.55
C PRO A 105 -16.28 -1.57 4.36
N PHE A 106 -15.72 -0.76 5.26
CA PHE A 106 -14.80 -1.25 6.27
C PHE A 106 -15.49 -2.17 7.28
N GLY A 107 -14.73 -3.10 7.85
CA GLY A 107 -15.20 -4.16 8.74
C GLY A 107 -14.64 -5.52 8.32
N GLY A 108 -13.55 -5.93 8.96
CA GLY A 108 -12.95 -7.25 8.79
C GLY A 108 -13.77 -8.36 9.43
N GLU A 109 -13.44 -9.60 9.09
CA GLU A 109 -13.98 -10.78 9.76
C GLU A 109 -13.58 -10.84 11.23
N ILE A 110 -14.32 -11.60 12.03
CA ILE A 110 -14.00 -11.83 13.44
C ILE A 110 -12.72 -12.65 13.51
N ILE A 111 -11.71 -12.12 14.20
CA ILE A 111 -10.40 -12.77 14.37
C ILE A 111 -10.24 -13.42 15.75
N ASP A 112 -10.94 -12.89 16.77
CA ASP A 112 -10.90 -13.36 18.15
C ASP A 112 -12.18 -13.00 18.92
N GLU A 113 -12.23 -13.28 20.22
CA GLU A 113 -13.39 -13.02 21.08
C GLU A 113 -13.72 -11.53 21.25
N ARG A 114 -12.82 -10.61 20.88
CA ARG A 114 -13.06 -9.16 20.89
C ARG A 114 -13.61 -8.64 19.57
N GLY A 115 -13.74 -9.48 18.55
CA GLY A 115 -14.32 -9.15 17.25
C GLY A 115 -13.28 -9.16 16.13
N GLY A 116 -13.39 -8.21 15.21
CA GLY A 116 -12.51 -8.05 14.05
C GLY A 116 -11.93 -6.64 13.96
N TYR A 117 -11.13 -6.40 12.93
CA TYR A 117 -10.60 -5.07 12.65
C TYR A 117 -11.66 -4.19 11.98
N ALA A 118 -12.13 -3.16 12.69
CA ALA A 118 -13.12 -2.23 12.16
C ALA A 118 -12.56 -1.33 11.05
N ASP A 119 -11.26 -1.06 11.06
CA ASP A 119 -10.50 -0.19 10.16
C ASP A 119 -9.90 -0.90 8.93
N ARG A 120 -10.27 -2.18 8.73
CA ARG A 120 -9.78 -3.01 7.62
C ARG A 120 -10.91 -3.61 6.80
N VAL A 121 -10.61 -3.95 5.56
CA VAL A 121 -11.50 -4.69 4.67
C VAL A 121 -10.69 -5.56 3.72
N THR A 122 -11.20 -6.76 3.43
CA THR A 122 -10.60 -7.69 2.47
C THR A 122 -11.54 -7.89 1.30
N LEU A 123 -11.10 -7.53 0.10
CA LEU A 123 -11.82 -7.74 -1.15
C LEU A 123 -11.23 -8.92 -1.91
N ARG A 124 -12.09 -9.75 -2.50
CA ARG A 124 -11.70 -10.94 -3.27
C ARG A 124 -12.26 -10.85 -4.68
N LEU A 125 -11.36 -10.83 -5.66
CA LEU A 125 -11.70 -10.69 -7.07
C LEU A 125 -11.28 -11.97 -7.81
N ASN A 126 -12.25 -12.64 -8.44
CA ASN A 126 -11.97 -13.78 -9.29
C ASN A 126 -11.45 -13.30 -10.64
N VAL A 127 -10.37 -13.93 -11.12
CA VAL A 127 -9.76 -13.69 -12.44
C VAL A 127 -9.65 -15.02 -13.17
N GLU A 128 -10.41 -15.16 -14.24
CA GLU A 128 -10.38 -16.35 -15.11
C GLU A 128 -9.27 -16.19 -16.15
N ASN A 129 -8.55 -17.29 -16.42
CA ASN A 129 -7.42 -17.37 -17.34
C ASN A 129 -6.40 -16.21 -17.19
N PRO A 130 -5.83 -16.02 -15.98
CA PRO A 130 -4.92 -14.90 -15.72
C PRO A 130 -3.66 -14.99 -16.58
N ALA A 131 -3.22 -13.86 -17.13
CA ALA A 131 -1.92 -13.76 -17.77
C ALA A 131 -0.82 -13.81 -16.70
N LEU A 132 -0.13 -14.95 -16.58
CA LEU A 132 0.85 -15.20 -15.52
C LEU A 132 2.12 -14.37 -15.72
N TRP A 133 2.66 -13.83 -14.62
CA TRP A 133 3.95 -13.14 -14.62
C TRP A 133 5.10 -14.14 -14.52
N SER A 134 6.10 -13.99 -15.38
CA SER A 134 7.40 -14.63 -15.24
C SER A 134 8.52 -13.69 -15.71
N ALA A 135 9.78 -14.05 -15.44
CA ALA A 135 10.92 -13.30 -15.97
C ALA A 135 11.00 -13.36 -17.52
N GLU A 136 10.41 -14.38 -18.14
CA GLU A 136 10.35 -14.52 -19.60
C GLU A 136 9.22 -13.68 -20.20
N ILE A 137 8.07 -13.65 -19.53
CA ILE A 137 6.86 -12.93 -19.96
C ILE A 137 6.31 -12.15 -18.75
N PRO A 138 6.72 -10.88 -18.58
CA PRO A 138 6.37 -10.09 -17.40
C PRO A 138 4.96 -9.48 -17.54
N ASN A 139 3.94 -10.33 -17.65
CA ASN A 139 2.54 -9.89 -17.70
C ASN A 139 2.18 -9.15 -16.41
N LEU A 140 1.64 -7.95 -16.53
CA LEU A 140 1.24 -7.12 -15.40
C LEU A 140 -0.21 -6.70 -15.52
N TYR A 141 -0.87 -6.70 -14.36
CA TYR A 141 -2.14 -6.03 -14.14
C TYR A 141 -1.91 -4.79 -13.27
N ARG A 142 -2.83 -3.84 -13.34
CA ARG A 142 -2.86 -2.66 -12.48
C ARG A 142 -4.03 -2.79 -11.51
N ALA A 143 -3.74 -2.98 -10.23
CA ALA A 143 -4.72 -2.83 -9.17
C ALA A 143 -4.82 -1.35 -8.78
N VAL A 144 -6.05 -0.84 -8.71
CA VAL A 144 -6.37 0.51 -8.23
C VAL A 144 -7.22 0.34 -6.97
N VAL A 145 -6.76 0.93 -5.87
CA VAL A 145 -7.44 0.92 -4.57
C VAL A 145 -7.98 2.32 -4.32
N GLU A 146 -9.30 2.43 -4.28
CA GLU A 146 -10.02 3.68 -4.11
C GLU A 146 -10.65 3.72 -2.73
N LEU A 147 -10.39 4.79 -1.97
CA LEU A 147 -11.13 5.13 -0.76
C LEU A 147 -12.10 6.26 -1.10
N HIS A 148 -13.39 6.00 -0.96
CA HIS A 148 -14.44 6.94 -1.36
C HIS A 148 -15.67 6.84 -0.43
N THR A 149 -16.65 7.70 -0.65
CA THR A 149 -17.97 7.60 -0.01
C THR A 149 -18.95 6.90 -0.95
N ALA A 150 -20.00 6.29 -0.39
CA ALA A 150 -21.11 5.71 -1.14
C ALA A 150 -21.88 6.74 -2.00
#